data_AF-A0A2H6AMK1-F1
#
_entry.id   AF-A0A2H6AMK1-F1
#
_cell.length_a   1.000
_cell.length_b   1.000
_cell.length_c   1.000
_cell.angle_alpha   90.00
_cell.angle_beta   90.00
_cell.angle_gamma   90.00
#
_symmetry.space_group_name_H-M   'P 1'
#
loop_
_entity.id
_entity.type
_entity.pdbx_description
1 polymer ?
#
loop_
_entity_poly.entity_id
_entity_poly.type
_entity_poly.pdbx_seq_one_letter_code
_entity_poly.pdbx_strand_id
1 'polypeptide(L)'
;MGEKIAQVKWENRSMLVHTVTVVPEIAADQRDIALPKGAKPFNSGNMEPGQAFQHKFVVPGTYRYFCIPHEGAGMVGEIIVDQ
;
A
#
# COMPACT_ATOMS: atom_id res chain seq x y z
N MET A 1 -10.67 -11.96 23.92
CA MET A 1 -9.51 -11.12 23.55
C MET A 1 -9.61 -10.95 22.05
N GLY A 2 -10.13 -9.82 21.57
CA GLY A 2 -10.42 -9.63 20.14
C GLY A 2 -9.18 -9.23 19.37
N GLU A 3 -8.96 -9.78 18.19
CA GLU A 3 -7.86 -9.38 17.30
C GLU A 3 -7.97 -7.88 16.98
N LYS A 4 -6.89 -7.14 17.22
CA LYS A 4 -6.82 -5.71 16.91
C LYS A 4 -6.52 -5.60 15.42
N ILE A 5 -7.55 -5.40 14.59
CA ILE A 5 -7.39 -5.24 13.15
C ILE A 5 -7.00 -3.78 12.88
N ALA A 6 -5.79 -3.55 12.37
CA ALA A 6 -5.38 -2.23 11.90
C ALA A 6 -5.98 -1.98 10.50
N GLN A 7 -6.55 -0.79 10.28
CA GLN A 7 -7.11 -0.40 8.98
C GLN A 7 -6.58 0.97 8.57
N VAL A 8 -6.22 1.10 7.30
CA VAL A 8 -5.85 2.38 6.70
C VAL A 8 -6.76 2.66 5.50
N LYS A 9 -7.19 3.92 5.38
CA LYS A 9 -7.91 4.46 4.23
C LYS A 9 -7.02 5.49 3.53
N TRP A 10 -6.83 5.32 2.23
CA TRP A 10 -6.23 6.33 1.35
C TRP A 10 -7.34 7.03 0.57
N GLU A 11 -7.20 8.34 0.41
CA GLU A 11 -8.11 9.16 -0.38
C GLU A 11 -7.30 9.93 -1.42
N ASN A 12 -7.65 9.78 -2.70
CA ASN A 12 -7.03 10.57 -3.76
C ASN A 12 -7.64 11.98 -3.77
N ARG A 13 -6.91 12.95 -3.23
CA ARG A 13 -7.29 14.37 -3.21
C ARG A 13 -6.64 15.19 -4.33
N SER A 14 -5.89 14.53 -5.21
CA SER A 14 -5.23 15.18 -6.35
C SER A 14 -6.04 14.99 -7.63
N MET A 15 -5.59 15.63 -8.71
CA MET A 15 -6.15 15.44 -10.07
C MET A 15 -5.45 14.31 -10.86
N LEU A 16 -4.42 13.68 -10.29
CA LEU A 16 -3.69 12.58 -10.92
C LEU A 16 -4.23 11.24 -10.45
N VAL A 17 -4.12 10.20 -11.27
CA VAL A 17 -4.44 8.82 -10.88
C VAL A 17 -3.34 8.26 -9.99
N HIS A 18 -3.72 7.61 -8.88
CA HIS A 18 -2.76 6.97 -7.98
C HIS A 18 -3.12 5.51 -7.72
N THR A 19 -2.15 4.76 -7.19
CA THR A 19 -2.37 3.42 -6.66
C THR A 19 -1.71 3.29 -5.29
N VAL A 20 -2.19 2.35 -4.50
CA VAL A 20 -1.49 1.82 -3.32
C VAL A 20 -1.20 0.37 -3.63
N THR A 21 0.07 0.06 -3.84
CA THR A 21 0.50 -1.23 -4.35
C THR A 21 1.57 -1.84 -3.45
N VAL A 22 1.29 -3.03 -2.93
CA VAL A 22 2.24 -3.91 -2.25
C VAL A 22 2.29 -5.22 -3.02
N VAL A 23 2.94 -5.20 -4.19
CA VAL A 23 3.09 -6.37 -5.08
C VAL A 23 4.55 -6.44 -5.55
N PRO A 24 5.39 -7.31 -4.93
CA PRO A 24 6.81 -7.41 -5.25
C PRO A 24 7.11 -7.64 -6.73
N GLU A 25 6.26 -8.40 -7.43
CA GLU A 25 6.48 -8.83 -8.81
C GLU A 25 6.38 -7.70 -9.83
N ILE A 26 5.76 -6.56 -9.47
CA ILE A 26 5.53 -5.43 -10.37
C ILE A 26 6.18 -4.13 -9.90
N ALA A 27 6.93 -4.16 -8.79
CA ALA A 27 7.70 -3.00 -8.34
C ALA A 27 8.82 -2.69 -9.34
N ALA A 28 8.94 -1.43 -9.75
CA ALA A 28 10.05 -0.99 -10.59
C ALA A 28 11.38 -1.04 -9.82
N ASP A 29 11.34 -0.80 -8.50
CA ASP A 29 12.50 -0.91 -7.61
C ASP A 29 12.19 -1.80 -6.39
N GLN A 30 13.00 -2.84 -6.18
CA GLN A 30 12.83 -3.74 -5.03
C GLN A 30 13.13 -3.07 -3.68
N ARG A 31 13.72 -1.86 -3.67
CA ARG A 31 13.91 -1.03 -2.46
C ARG A 31 12.61 -0.37 -2.01
N ASP A 32 11.66 -0.17 -2.93
CA ASP A 32 10.42 0.57 -2.73
C ASP A 32 9.25 -0.32 -2.27
N ILE A 33 9.52 -1.61 -2.07
CA ILE A 33 8.54 -2.64 -1.70
C ILE A 33 9.02 -3.46 -0.51
N ALA A 34 8.11 -3.70 0.43
CA ALA A 34 8.29 -4.64 1.52
C ALA A 34 6.94 -5.28 1.83
N LEU A 35 6.89 -6.61 1.82
CA LEU A 35 5.70 -7.39 2.14
C LEU A 35 6.07 -8.35 3.29
N PRO A 36 5.44 -8.25 4.48
CA PRO A 36 5.71 -9.16 5.57
C PRO A 36 5.45 -10.62 5.18
N LYS A 37 6.28 -11.53 5.67
CA LYS A 37 6.11 -12.97 5.42
C LYS A 37 4.73 -13.42 5.90
N GLY A 38 3.96 -14.03 5.01
CA GLY A 38 2.59 -14.50 5.31
C GLY A 38 1.49 -13.48 5.02
N ALA A 39 1.83 -12.22 4.72
CA ALA A 39 0.88 -11.26 4.17
C ALA A 39 0.61 -11.55 2.69
N LYS A 40 -0.59 -11.21 2.23
CA LYS A 40 -0.95 -11.30 0.81
C LYS A 40 -0.62 -9.99 0.10
N PRO A 41 -0.04 -10.02 -1.11
CA PRO A 41 0.09 -8.84 -1.95
C PRO A 41 -1.26 -8.18 -2.21
N PHE A 42 -1.28 -6.86 -2.40
CA PHE A 42 -2.50 -6.15 -2.76
C PHE A 42 -2.23 -4.91 -3.63
N ASN A 43 -3.23 -4.54 -4.41
CA ASN A 43 -3.24 -3.34 -5.22
C ASN A 43 -4.64 -2.70 -5.13
N SER A 44 -4.70 -1.40 -4.92
CA SER A 44 -5.96 -0.64 -4.93
C SER A 44 -6.66 -0.62 -6.29
N GLY A 45 -5.92 -0.91 -7.38
CA GLY A 45 -6.28 -0.46 -8.72
C GLY A 45 -6.09 1.06 -8.86
N ASN A 46 -6.43 1.59 -10.04
CA ASN A 46 -6.42 3.03 -10.27
C ASN A 46 -7.44 3.71 -9.35
N MET A 47 -6.95 4.60 -8.50
CA MET A 47 -7.78 5.55 -7.76
C MET A 47 -7.83 6.85 -8.54
N GLU A 48 -8.95 7.10 -9.21
CA GLU A 48 -9.26 8.37 -9.85
C GLU A 48 -9.42 9.51 -8.81
N PRO A 49 -9.38 10.79 -9.23
CA PRO A 49 -9.65 11.91 -8.34
C PRO A 49 -10.94 11.73 -7.52
N GLY A 50 -10.84 11.89 -6.21
CA GLY A 50 -11.95 11.72 -5.27
C GLY A 50 -12.24 10.27 -4.84
N GLN A 51 -11.59 9.27 -5.44
CA GLN A 51 -11.74 7.87 -5.02
C GLN A 51 -10.90 7.55 -3.78
N ALA A 52 -11.26 6.44 -3.13
CA ALA A 52 -10.59 5.96 -1.94
C ALA A 52 -10.42 4.45 -1.95
N PHE A 53 -9.37 3.97 -1.27
CA PHE A 53 -9.10 2.56 -1.04
C PHE A 53 -8.91 2.30 0.45
N GLN A 54 -9.33 1.13 0.92
CA GLN A 54 -9.15 0.70 2.31
C GLN A 54 -8.52 -0.69 2.35
N HIS A 55 -7.56 -0.87 3.25
CA HIS A 55 -6.94 -2.16 3.50
C HIS A 55 -6.90 -2.47 5.00
N LYS A 56 -7.16 -3.74 5.33
CA LYS A 56 -7.04 -4.27 6.70
C LYS A 56 -5.73 -5.04 6.81
N PHE A 57 -4.93 -4.67 7.79
CA PHE A 57 -3.66 -5.31 8.10
C PHE A 57 -3.84 -6.28 9.25
N VAL A 58 -3.51 -7.55 9.00
CA VAL A 58 -3.66 -8.66 9.96
C VAL A 58 -2.35 -9.39 10.23
N VAL A 59 -1.29 -9.08 9.48
CA VAL A 59 0.05 -9.64 9.69
C VAL A 59 0.96 -8.51 10.18
N PRO A 60 1.57 -8.63 11.37
CA PRO A 60 2.56 -7.66 11.84
C PRO A 60 3.78 -7.57 10.92
N GLY A 61 4.38 -6.39 10.84
CA GLY A 61 5.57 -6.12 10.06
C GLY A 61 5.50 -4.85 9.22
N THR A 62 6.53 -4.65 8.41
CA THR A 62 6.67 -3.48 7.53
C THR A 62 6.06 -3.74 6.17
N TYR A 63 5.09 -2.91 5.80
CA TYR A 63 4.51 -2.83 4.47
C TYR A 63 5.03 -1.57 3.79
N ARG A 64 5.95 -1.71 2.83
CA ARG A 64 6.33 -0.60 1.96
C ARG A 64 5.54 -0.72 0.68
N TYR A 65 4.81 0.34 0.33
CA TYR A 65 3.95 0.41 -0.84
C TYR A 65 4.42 1.51 -1.77
N PHE A 66 4.13 1.34 -3.05
CA PHE A 66 4.42 2.32 -4.09
C PHE A 66 3.17 2.63 -4.90
N CYS A 67 3.21 3.74 -5.62
CA CYS A 67 2.22 4.09 -6.63
C CYS A 67 2.78 3.74 -8.02
N ILE A 68 2.14 2.81 -8.74
CA ILE A 68 2.60 2.31 -10.05
C ILE A 68 2.94 3.45 -11.04
N PRO A 69 2.07 4.43 -11.31
CA PRO A 69 2.40 5.51 -12.25
C PRO A 69 3.48 6.48 -11.76
N HIS A 70 3.80 6.50 -10.46
CA HIS A 70 4.62 7.54 -9.83
C HIS A 70 5.77 7.01 -8.96
N GLU A 71 6.08 5.72 -9.05
CA GLU A 71 7.16 5.07 -8.27
C GLU A 71 8.51 5.71 -8.60
N GLY A 72 8.84 5.88 -9.88
CA GLY A 72 10.07 6.55 -10.32
C GLY A 72 10.17 8.03 -9.93
N ALA A 73 9.08 8.65 -9.51
CA ALA A 73 9.05 10.00 -8.94
C ALA A 73 9.17 10.00 -7.40
N GLY A 74 9.35 8.83 -6.78
CA GLY A 74 9.49 8.65 -5.34
C GLY A 74 8.17 8.57 -4.58
N MET A 75 7.05 8.23 -5.25
CA MET A 75 5.78 8.06 -4.57
C MET A 75 5.69 6.68 -3.89
N VAL A 76 6.39 6.59 -2.76
CA VAL A 76 6.47 5.45 -1.85
C VAL A 76 5.94 5.83 -0.47
N GLY A 77 5.40 4.85 0.24
CA GLY A 77 5.00 4.98 1.63
C GLY A 77 5.26 3.71 2.42
N GLU A 78 5.27 3.84 3.75
CA GLU A 78 5.54 2.75 4.66
C GLU A 78 4.49 2.70 5.78
N ILE A 79 4.02 1.50 6.08
CA ILE A 79 3.17 1.19 7.23
C ILE A 79 3.88 0.15 8.08
N ILE A 80 4.03 0.44 9.36
CA ILE A 80 4.52 -0.50 10.36
C ILE A 80 3.31 -0.97 11.17
N VAL A 81 3.09 -2.28 11.18
CA VAL A 81 2.02 -2.92 11.95
C VAL A 81 2.66 -3.65 13.12
N ASP A 82 2.42 -3.13 14.32
CA ASP A 82 2.88 -3.74 15.58
C ASP A 82 2.05 -4.97 15.96
N GLN A 83 2.57 -5.76 16.89
CA GLN A 83 1.88 -6.92 17.47
C GLN A 83 0.79 -6.53 18.49
#